data_AF-A0A813LL20-F1
#
_entry.id   AF-A0A813LL20-F1
#
_cell.length_a   1.000
_cell.length_b   1.000
_cell.length_c   1.000
_cell.angle_alpha   90.00
_cell.angle_beta   90.00
_cell.angle_gamma   90.00
#
_symmetry.space_group_name_H-M   'P 1'
#
loop_
_entity.id
_entity.type
_entity.pdbx_description
1 polymer ?
#
loop_
_entity_poly.entity_id
_entity_poly.type
_entity_poly.pdbx_seq_one_letter_code
_entity_poly.pdbx_strand_id
1 'polypeptide(L)'
;VKDQMFALREILDQNGPRGVTPLSDRLQSLRRWAPHLDQWRLMAFLVIRFATDDDRKTEFYNKVDAELELPLDILDDLQGEAKEVKEAGNGWLTYTPLLHRIRESGTGIKLFDLLDERPFTVVEIATFMGFLFQKRGDPPFPWQKEQLCHAVVEALLNSPVVFDGLTGRMGPPVKLKELKRALKMNSLGSCACTLM
;
A
#
# COMPACT_ATOMS: atom_id res chain seq x y z
N VAL A 1 22.67 2.54 -5.30
CA VAL A 1 21.26 2.21 -5.61
C VAL A 1 20.47 3.48 -5.34
N LYS A 2 20.18 4.27 -6.39
CA LYS A 2 19.58 5.61 -6.26
C LYS A 2 18.08 5.48 -5.96
N ASP A 3 17.62 6.34 -5.07
CA ASP A 3 16.34 6.33 -4.35
C ASP A 3 15.14 5.90 -5.19
N GLN A 4 14.61 4.71 -4.90
CA GLN A 4 13.50 4.18 -5.68
C GLN A 4 12.17 4.88 -5.41
N MET A 5 11.88 5.37 -4.21
CA MET A 5 10.64 6.10 -3.91
C MET A 5 10.84 6.98 -2.67
N PHE A 6 11.41 8.17 -2.84
CA PHE A 6 11.80 9.06 -1.74
C PHE A 6 10.65 9.33 -0.75
N ALA A 7 9.44 9.58 -1.26
CA ALA A 7 8.27 9.86 -0.44
C ALA A 7 7.82 8.65 0.42
N LEU A 8 7.87 7.44 -0.13
CA LEU A 8 7.60 6.22 0.64
C LEU A 8 8.67 5.94 1.69
N ARG A 9 9.93 6.30 1.39
CA ARG A 9 11.03 6.14 2.35
C ARG A 9 10.87 7.07 3.55
N GLU A 10 10.46 8.32 3.31
CA GLU A 10 10.12 9.27 4.37
C GLU A 10 9.00 8.74 5.28
N ILE A 11 7.96 8.11 4.72
CA ILE A 11 6.88 7.48 5.51
C ILE A 11 7.43 6.36 6.38
N LEU A 12 8.31 5.50 5.83
CA LEU A 12 8.93 4.39 6.57
C LEU A 12 9.85 4.90 7.70
N ASP A 13 10.63 5.95 7.44
CA ASP A 13 11.57 6.50 8.42
C ASP A 13 10.83 7.24 9.56
N GLN A 14 9.61 7.75 9.29
CA GLN A 14 8.75 8.42 10.28
C GLN A 14 7.87 7.45 11.08
N ASN A 15 7.45 6.31 10.51
CA ASN A 15 6.45 5.41 11.09
C ASN A 15 6.92 3.98 11.37
N GLY A 16 8.14 3.60 10.97
CA GLY A 16 8.63 2.22 11.02
C GLY A 16 8.94 1.69 12.44
N PRO A 17 8.39 0.52 12.85
CA PRO A 17 8.79 -0.18 14.05
C PRO A 17 10.18 -0.80 13.86
N ARG A 18 11.13 -0.42 14.72
CA ARG A 18 12.55 -0.82 14.65
C ARG A 18 12.86 -2.25 15.13
N GLY A 19 11.95 -3.21 15.01
CA GLY A 19 12.28 -4.56 15.48
C GLY A 19 11.19 -5.61 15.34
N VAL A 20 11.61 -6.74 14.80
CA VAL A 20 11.02 -8.07 14.92
C VAL A 20 11.04 -8.45 16.41
N THR A 21 9.93 -8.25 17.09
CA THR A 21 9.73 -8.75 18.46
C THR A 21 8.65 -9.82 18.38
N PRO A 22 8.87 -11.03 18.91
CA PRO A 22 7.86 -12.09 18.92
C PRO A 22 6.52 -11.58 19.47
N LEU A 23 5.40 -12.02 18.87
CA LEU A 23 4.06 -11.57 19.24
C LEU A 23 3.77 -11.75 20.73
N SER A 24 4.25 -12.83 21.35
CA SER A 24 4.14 -13.06 22.79
C SER A 24 4.81 -11.97 23.64
N ASP A 25 5.97 -11.50 23.19
CA ASP A 25 6.78 -10.53 23.91
C ASP A 25 6.23 -9.12 23.70
N ARG A 26 5.69 -8.82 22.50
CA ARG A 26 4.91 -7.61 22.22
C ARG A 26 3.63 -7.57 23.02
N LEU A 27 2.87 -8.67 23.08
CA LEU A 27 1.63 -8.75 23.86
C LEU A 27 1.91 -8.65 25.36
N GLN A 28 2.97 -9.28 25.88
CA GLN A 28 3.39 -9.09 27.28
C GLN A 28 3.88 -7.68 27.56
N SER A 29 4.55 -7.03 26.60
CA SER A 29 4.96 -5.63 26.72
C SER A 29 3.73 -4.73 26.73
N LEU A 30 2.83 -4.87 25.78
CA LEU A 30 1.55 -4.15 25.73
C LEU A 30 0.75 -4.35 27.02
N ARG A 31 0.67 -5.57 27.55
CA ARG A 31 -0.01 -5.88 28.82
C ARG A 31 0.65 -5.24 30.05
N ARG A 32 1.96 -4.98 29.99
CA ARG A 32 2.69 -4.19 31.02
C ARG A 32 2.41 -2.69 30.93
N TRP A 33 2.17 -2.17 29.73
CA TRP A 33 1.77 -0.77 29.51
C TRP A 33 0.26 -0.56 29.70
N ALA A 34 -0.55 -1.62 29.56
CA ALA A 34 -2.00 -1.63 29.62
C ALA A 34 -2.69 -1.09 30.89
N PRO A 35 -2.12 -1.16 32.11
CA PRO A 35 -2.77 -0.58 33.29
C PRO A 35 -3.01 0.93 33.17
N HIS A 36 -2.25 1.61 32.30
CA HIS A 36 -2.42 3.02 31.97
C HIS A 36 -3.17 3.26 30.65
N LEU A 37 -3.38 2.24 29.82
CA LEU A 37 -4.06 2.38 28.52
C LEU A 37 -5.57 2.57 28.66
N ASP A 38 -6.20 2.16 29.76
CA ASP A 38 -7.62 2.52 30.01
C ASP A 38 -7.82 4.04 30.17
N GLN A 39 -6.76 4.77 30.55
CA GLN A 39 -6.79 6.21 30.75
C GLN A 39 -6.49 7.00 29.47
N TRP A 40 -5.86 6.36 28.49
CA TRP A 40 -5.55 6.92 27.17
C TRP A 40 -6.34 6.14 26.14
N ARG A 41 -7.41 6.75 25.61
CA ARG A 41 -8.22 6.25 24.50
C ARG A 41 -7.37 6.15 23.21
N LEU A 42 -6.33 5.31 23.23
CA LEU A 42 -5.34 5.14 22.19
C LEU A 42 -5.94 4.20 21.14
N MET A 43 -6.21 4.76 19.97
CA MET A 43 -6.48 4.00 18.76
C MET A 43 -5.16 3.35 18.35
N ALA A 44 -4.84 2.18 18.91
CA ALA A 44 -3.67 1.40 18.52
C ALA A 44 -4.01 0.63 17.23
N PHE A 45 -3.26 0.86 16.15
CA PHE A 45 -3.34 0.04 14.94
C PHE A 45 -2.37 -1.13 15.08
N LEU A 46 -2.88 -2.36 15.02
CA LEU A 46 -2.08 -3.58 15.15
C LEU A 46 -1.85 -4.18 13.76
N VAL A 47 -0.61 -4.48 13.41
CA VAL A 47 -0.29 -5.25 12.21
C VAL A 47 0.24 -6.60 12.63
N ILE A 48 -0.38 -7.68 12.15
CA ILE A 48 0.06 -9.05 12.40
C ILE A 48 0.54 -9.63 11.07
N ARG A 49 1.85 -9.82 10.96
CA ARG A 49 2.43 -10.56 9.84
C ARG A 49 2.49 -12.04 10.17
N PHE A 50 1.89 -12.87 9.32
CA PHE A 50 2.11 -14.30 9.40
C PHE A 50 3.38 -14.70 8.67
N ALA A 51 4.21 -15.51 9.33
CA ALA A 51 5.38 -16.16 8.75
C ALA A 51 5.15 -17.67 8.74
N THR A 52 3.99 -18.08 8.21
CA THR A 52 3.54 -19.47 8.11
C THR A 52 2.93 -19.67 6.74
N ASP A 53 3.14 -20.84 6.17
CA ASP A 53 2.50 -21.33 4.93
C ASP A 53 1.17 -22.05 5.22
N ASP A 54 0.62 -21.86 6.42
CA ASP A 54 -0.59 -22.53 6.88
C ASP A 54 -1.78 -21.58 6.74
N ASP A 55 -2.43 -21.64 5.58
CA ASP A 55 -3.59 -20.81 5.21
C ASP A 55 -4.69 -20.80 6.28
N ARG A 56 -4.81 -21.87 7.08
CA ARG A 56 -5.82 -21.98 8.14
C ARG A 56 -5.63 -20.94 9.25
N LYS A 57 -4.38 -20.54 9.51
CA LYS A 57 -4.07 -19.52 10.51
C LYS A 57 -4.44 -18.15 9.99
N THR A 58 -4.07 -17.82 8.75
CA THR A 58 -4.47 -16.57 8.09
C THR A 58 -5.99 -16.45 8.06
N GLU A 59 -6.70 -17.51 7.64
CA GLU A 59 -8.17 -17.51 7.59
C GLU A 59 -8.82 -17.36 8.98
N PHE A 60 -8.25 -17.96 10.02
CA PHE A 60 -8.76 -17.80 11.39
C PHE A 60 -8.67 -16.35 11.86
N TYR A 61 -7.52 -15.70 11.67
CA TYR A 61 -7.36 -14.32 12.12
C TYR A 61 -8.15 -13.33 11.26
N ASN A 62 -8.32 -13.59 9.96
CA ASN A 62 -9.21 -12.78 9.11
C ASN A 62 -10.67 -12.83 9.61
N LYS A 63 -11.13 -13.98 10.12
CA LYS A 63 -12.46 -14.09 10.74
C LYS A 63 -12.55 -13.32 12.05
N VAL A 64 -11.50 -13.34 12.87
CA VAL A 64 -11.43 -12.58 14.12
C VAL A 64 -11.47 -11.08 13.86
N ASP A 65 -10.74 -10.61 12.84
CA ASP A 65 -10.77 -9.22 12.40
C ASP A 65 -12.18 -8.79 11.99
N ALA A 66 -12.81 -9.58 11.10
CA ALA A 66 -14.17 -9.32 10.63
C ALA A 66 -15.22 -9.33 11.74
N GLU A 67 -15.03 -10.12 12.81
CA GLU A 67 -15.98 -10.21 13.94
C GLU A 67 -15.80 -9.07 14.95
N LEU A 68 -14.57 -8.61 15.17
CA LEU A 68 -14.27 -7.67 16.25
C LEU A 68 -14.10 -6.21 15.78
N GLU A 69 -14.13 -5.95 14.48
CA GLU A 69 -13.87 -4.63 13.86
C GLU A 69 -12.62 -3.96 14.48
N LEU A 70 -11.61 -4.77 14.81
CA LEU A 70 -10.40 -4.25 15.43
C LEU A 70 -9.65 -3.43 14.38
N PRO A 71 -8.90 -2.38 14.77
CA PRO A 71 -7.94 -1.73 13.89
C PRO A 71 -6.74 -2.67 13.65
N LEU A 72 -6.97 -3.77 12.93
CA LEU A 72 -6.03 -4.87 12.70
C LEU A 72 -5.82 -5.07 11.19
N ASP A 73 -4.56 -5.05 10.74
CA ASP A 73 -4.17 -5.41 9.37
C ASP A 73 -3.39 -6.74 9.42
N ILE A 74 -3.86 -7.74 8.68
CA ILE A 74 -3.25 -9.07 8.62
C ILE A 74 -2.53 -9.19 7.28
N LEU A 75 -1.21 -9.34 7.35
CA LEU A 75 -0.38 -9.43 6.16
C LEU A 75 0.20 -10.83 6.01
N ASP A 76 0.04 -11.39 4.82
CA ASP A 76 0.67 -12.63 4.36
C ASP A 76 2.03 -12.34 3.68
N ASP A 77 2.54 -13.28 2.88
CA ASP A 77 3.73 -13.09 2.08
C ASP A 77 3.55 -12.03 0.96
N LEU A 78 4.68 -11.53 0.46
CA LEU A 78 4.71 -10.46 -0.55
C LEU A 78 3.88 -10.80 -1.81
N GLN A 79 3.85 -12.06 -2.23
CA GLN A 79 3.20 -12.47 -3.47
C GLN A 79 1.68 -12.65 -3.27
N GLY A 80 1.27 -13.20 -2.13
CA GLY A 80 -0.11 -13.29 -1.68
C GLY A 80 -0.74 -11.90 -1.63
N GLU A 81 -0.12 -10.98 -0.90
CA GLU A 81 -0.54 -9.57 -0.81
C GLU A 81 -0.66 -8.91 -2.18
N ALA A 82 0.35 -9.09 -3.05
CA ALA A 82 0.32 -8.52 -4.39
C ALA A 82 -0.83 -9.06 -5.26
N LYS A 83 -1.25 -10.30 -5.01
CA LYS A 83 -2.40 -10.93 -5.67
C LYS A 83 -3.71 -10.36 -5.14
N GLU A 84 -3.87 -10.22 -3.83
CA GLU A 84 -5.06 -9.64 -3.21
C GLU A 84 -5.27 -8.18 -3.65
N VAL A 85 -4.21 -7.35 -3.64
CA VAL A 85 -4.27 -5.96 -4.16
C VAL A 85 -4.73 -5.90 -5.62
N LYS A 86 -4.31 -6.87 -6.45
CA LYS A 86 -4.77 -6.95 -7.84
C LYS A 86 -6.24 -7.36 -7.92
N GLU A 87 -6.65 -8.37 -7.16
CA GLU A 87 -8.02 -8.90 -7.14
C GLU A 87 -9.04 -7.88 -6.61
N ALA A 88 -8.62 -7.06 -5.64
CA ALA A 88 -9.35 -5.90 -5.15
C ALA A 88 -9.57 -4.80 -6.20
N GLY A 89 -8.94 -4.89 -7.37
CA GLY A 89 -9.08 -3.91 -8.45
C GLY A 89 -7.99 -2.83 -8.47
N ASN A 90 -6.98 -2.93 -7.61
CA ASN A 90 -5.84 -2.01 -7.57
C ASN A 90 -4.60 -2.54 -8.32
N GLY A 91 -4.79 -3.47 -9.25
CA GLY A 91 -3.74 -4.04 -10.10
C GLY A 91 -3.03 -3.06 -11.04
N TRP A 92 -3.43 -1.79 -11.04
CA TRP A 92 -2.69 -0.69 -11.66
C TRP A 92 -1.42 -0.32 -10.88
N LEU A 93 -1.36 -0.63 -9.59
CA LEU A 93 -0.19 -0.44 -8.75
C LEU A 93 0.71 -1.68 -8.82
N THR A 94 2.01 -1.48 -8.94
CA THR A 94 2.98 -2.55 -8.71
C THR A 94 3.23 -2.67 -7.22
N TYR A 95 2.77 -3.77 -6.61
CA TYR A 95 2.98 -4.02 -5.18
C TYR A 95 4.45 -4.38 -4.94
N THR A 96 5.18 -3.50 -4.25
CA THR A 96 6.64 -3.62 -4.08
C THR A 96 7.01 -4.10 -2.68
N PRO A 97 8.23 -4.64 -2.46
CA PRO A 97 8.74 -4.94 -1.13
C PRO A 97 8.77 -3.72 -0.20
N LEU A 98 8.83 -2.49 -0.75
CA LEU A 98 8.79 -1.27 0.04
C LEU A 98 7.36 -0.97 0.53
N LEU A 99 6.36 -1.13 -0.33
CA LEU A 99 4.95 -0.99 0.05
C LEU A 99 4.56 -2.03 1.11
N HIS A 100 5.00 -3.27 0.91
CA HIS A 100 4.81 -4.34 1.88
C HIS A 100 5.40 -3.98 3.25
N ARG A 101 6.65 -3.50 3.30
CA ARG A 101 7.27 -3.06 4.57
C ARG A 101 6.55 -1.89 5.23
N ILE A 102 5.98 -0.97 4.45
CA ILE A 102 5.21 0.15 4.99
C ILE A 102 3.93 -0.37 5.66
N ARG A 103 3.25 -1.34 5.05
CA ARG A 103 2.10 -2.00 5.67
C ARG A 103 2.51 -2.81 6.90
N GLU A 104 3.58 -3.60 6.84
CA GLU A 104 4.14 -4.34 7.99
C GLU A 104 4.48 -3.44 9.18
N SER A 105 4.84 -2.19 8.88
CA SER A 105 5.20 -1.20 9.89
C SER A 105 3.98 -0.64 10.64
N GLY A 106 2.78 -0.79 10.07
CA GLY A 106 1.62 -0.01 10.44
C GLY A 106 1.72 1.42 9.90
N THR A 107 0.60 1.94 9.40
CA THR A 107 0.50 3.32 8.92
C THR A 107 -0.82 3.92 9.34
N GLY A 108 -0.81 5.19 9.78
CA GLY A 108 -2.04 5.93 10.06
C GLY A 108 -2.79 6.36 8.80
N ILE A 109 -2.24 6.07 7.62
CA ILE A 109 -2.84 6.43 6.33
C ILE A 109 -3.74 5.28 5.87
N LYS A 110 -5.05 5.43 6.06
CA LYS A 110 -6.08 4.43 5.71
C LYS A 110 -6.03 3.95 4.26
N LEU A 111 -5.46 4.72 3.33
CA LEU A 111 -5.32 4.25 1.94
C LEU A 111 -4.45 3.00 1.80
N PHE A 112 -3.43 2.79 2.63
CA PHE A 112 -2.61 1.57 2.51
C PHE A 112 -3.37 0.31 2.94
N ASP A 113 -4.27 0.45 3.91
CA ASP A 113 -5.16 -0.59 4.42
C ASP A 113 -6.21 -0.96 3.36
N LEU A 114 -6.77 0.03 2.65
CA LEU A 114 -7.79 -0.20 1.63
C LEU A 114 -7.27 -0.85 0.33
N LEU A 115 -5.95 -1.08 0.19
CA LEU A 115 -5.31 -1.49 -1.07
C LEU A 115 -5.79 -2.87 -1.57
N ASP A 116 -6.01 -3.81 -0.66
CA ASP A 116 -6.50 -5.18 -0.90
C ASP A 116 -7.97 -5.36 -0.54
N GLU A 117 -8.60 -4.38 0.10
CA GLU A 117 -10.03 -4.45 0.41
C GLU A 117 -10.93 -4.14 -0.81
N ARG A 118 -10.63 -3.07 -1.57
CA ARG A 118 -11.53 -2.57 -2.62
C ARG A 118 -10.85 -1.72 -3.70
N PRO A 119 -11.51 -1.50 -4.86
CA PRO A 119 -10.98 -0.59 -5.86
C PRO A 119 -10.94 0.85 -5.32
N PHE A 120 -9.85 1.55 -5.62
CA PHE A 120 -9.75 2.97 -5.32
C PHE A 120 -10.64 3.81 -6.24
N THR A 121 -11.19 4.87 -5.66
CA THR A 121 -11.80 5.98 -6.41
C THR A 121 -10.72 6.82 -7.09
N VAL A 122 -11.12 7.65 -8.06
CA VAL A 122 -10.17 8.52 -8.80
C VAL A 122 -9.40 9.47 -7.87
N VAL A 123 -10.06 9.98 -6.83
CA VAL A 123 -9.43 10.88 -5.84
C VAL A 123 -8.42 10.13 -4.99
N GLU A 124 -8.73 8.90 -4.59
CA GLU A 124 -7.81 8.04 -3.83
C GLU A 124 -6.61 7.62 -4.67
N ILE A 125 -6.81 7.29 -5.96
CA ILE A 125 -5.70 7.05 -6.90
C ILE A 125 -4.83 8.30 -6.98
N ALA A 126 -5.39 9.50 -7.21
CA ALA A 126 -4.61 10.74 -7.28
C ALA A 126 -3.82 11.00 -5.99
N THR A 127 -4.44 10.77 -4.84
CA THR A 127 -3.80 10.92 -3.52
C THR A 127 -2.66 9.93 -3.36
N PHE A 128 -2.87 8.67 -3.78
CA PHE A 128 -1.85 7.64 -3.73
C PHE A 128 -0.67 7.93 -4.67
N MET A 129 -0.92 8.47 -5.86
CA MET A 129 0.16 8.97 -6.75
C MET A 129 0.99 10.06 -6.08
N GLY A 130 0.36 10.87 -5.21
CA GLY A 130 1.05 11.80 -4.33
C GLY A 130 2.11 11.11 -3.46
N PHE A 131 1.74 10.04 -2.75
CA PHE A 131 2.68 9.27 -1.93
C PHE A 131 3.78 8.58 -2.75
N LEU A 132 3.53 8.28 -4.02
CA LEU A 132 4.49 7.60 -4.88
C LEU A 132 5.50 8.55 -5.52
N PHE A 133 5.04 9.68 -6.04
CA PHE A 133 5.81 10.51 -6.96
C PHE A 133 6.01 11.95 -6.52
N GLN A 134 5.14 12.48 -5.64
CA GLN A 134 5.17 13.89 -5.28
C GLN A 134 6.37 14.20 -4.40
N LYS A 135 7.12 15.24 -4.77
CA LYS A 135 8.20 15.77 -3.94
C LYS A 135 7.67 16.91 -3.08
N ARG A 136 8.41 17.23 -2.01
CA ARG A 136 8.06 18.35 -1.13
C ARG A 136 8.01 19.65 -1.93
N GLY A 137 6.85 20.29 -1.97
CA GLY A 137 6.62 21.55 -2.68
C GLY A 137 5.95 21.39 -4.06
N ASP A 138 5.82 20.17 -4.58
CA ASP A 138 5.07 19.94 -5.82
C ASP A 138 3.56 20.13 -5.59
N PRO A 139 2.80 20.59 -6.60
CA PRO A 139 1.35 20.62 -6.52
C PRO A 139 0.79 19.19 -6.39
N PRO A 140 -0.39 19.02 -5.76
CA PRO A 140 -1.03 17.72 -5.66
C PRO A 140 -1.42 17.18 -7.04
N PHE A 141 -1.45 15.85 -7.18
CA PHE A 141 -1.94 15.22 -8.40
C PHE A 141 -3.40 15.61 -8.69
N PRO A 142 -3.74 15.89 -9.95
CA PRO A 142 -5.09 16.29 -10.33
C PRO A 142 -6.09 15.13 -10.17
N TRP A 143 -7.36 15.45 -9.93
CA TRP A 143 -8.41 14.44 -9.73
C TRP A 143 -9.25 14.20 -10.99
N GLN A 144 -9.08 15.02 -12.03
CA GLN A 144 -9.70 14.78 -13.33
C GLN A 144 -8.94 13.65 -14.04
N LYS A 145 -9.67 12.64 -14.53
CA LYS A 145 -9.11 11.38 -15.05
C LYS A 145 -8.04 11.58 -16.12
N GLU A 146 -8.30 12.44 -17.09
CA GLU A 146 -7.41 12.70 -18.23
C GLU A 146 -6.13 13.39 -17.76
N GLN A 147 -6.28 14.41 -16.91
CA GLN A 147 -5.16 15.15 -16.32
C GLN A 147 -4.33 14.26 -15.39
N LEU A 148 -4.98 13.40 -14.61
CA LEU A 148 -4.34 12.43 -13.73
C LEU A 148 -3.53 11.43 -14.55
N CYS A 149 -4.12 10.86 -15.59
CA CYS A 149 -3.41 9.94 -16.48
C CYS A 149 -2.18 10.61 -17.10
N HIS A 150 -2.30 11.86 -17.56
CA HIS A 150 -1.18 12.62 -18.12
C HIS A 150 -0.08 12.86 -17.07
N ALA A 151 -0.45 13.33 -15.87
CA ALA A 151 0.49 13.57 -14.78
C ALA A 151 1.23 12.29 -14.35
N VAL A 152 0.55 11.14 -14.32
CA VAL A 152 1.18 9.85 -14.01
C VAL A 152 2.14 9.40 -15.12
N VAL A 153 1.79 9.61 -16.39
CA VAL A 153 2.71 9.32 -17.51
C VAL A 153 3.99 10.15 -17.38
N GLU A 154 3.87 11.46 -17.13
CA GLU A 154 5.02 12.36 -16.92
C GLU A 154 5.88 11.94 -15.72
N ALA A 155 5.25 11.54 -14.61
CA ALA A 155 5.96 11.04 -13.43
C ALA A 155 6.73 9.72 -13.73
N LEU A 156 6.13 8.82 -14.52
CA LEU A 156 6.74 7.54 -14.88
C LEU A 156 7.97 7.69 -15.78
N LEU A 157 8.03 8.70 -16.65
CA LEU A 157 9.18 8.95 -17.52
C LEU A 157 10.50 9.10 -16.73
N ASN A 158 10.41 9.63 -15.51
CA ASN A 158 11.56 9.89 -14.64
C ASN A 158 11.67 8.90 -13.48
N SER A 159 10.82 7.87 -13.46
CA SER A 159 10.76 6.91 -12.36
C SER A 159 11.63 5.68 -12.64
N PRO A 160 12.40 5.20 -11.65
CA PRO A 160 13.10 3.94 -11.80
C PRO A 160 12.11 2.77 -11.89
N VAL A 161 12.53 1.70 -12.56
CA VAL A 161 11.82 0.42 -12.47
C VAL A 161 11.92 -0.12 -11.04
N VAL A 162 10.86 -0.80 -10.59
CA VAL A 162 10.72 -1.38 -9.24
C VAL A 162 10.43 -2.88 -9.33
N PHE A 163 10.71 -3.61 -8.26
CA PHE A 163 10.38 -5.04 -8.17
C PHE A 163 8.88 -5.25 -7.97
N ASP A 164 8.26 -6.03 -8.84
CA ASP A 164 6.85 -6.40 -8.79
C ASP A 164 6.68 -7.71 -8.00
N GLY A 165 6.11 -7.61 -6.80
CA GLY A 165 5.84 -8.74 -5.92
C GLY A 165 4.92 -9.80 -6.54
N LEU A 166 4.06 -9.42 -7.49
CA LEU A 166 3.16 -10.36 -8.16
C LEU A 166 3.91 -11.22 -9.19
N THR A 167 4.77 -10.59 -10.00
CA THR A 167 5.42 -11.24 -11.15
C THR A 167 6.85 -11.70 -10.87
N GLY A 168 7.45 -11.23 -9.78
CA GLY A 168 8.85 -11.51 -9.42
C GLY A 168 9.86 -10.82 -10.34
N ARG A 169 9.47 -9.77 -11.07
CA ARG A 169 10.28 -9.10 -12.10
C ARG A 169 10.35 -7.60 -11.87
N MET A 170 11.37 -6.97 -12.44
CA MET A 170 11.46 -5.50 -12.47
C MET A 170 10.49 -4.94 -13.51
N GLY A 171 9.76 -3.88 -13.17
CA GLY A 171 8.79 -3.22 -14.05
C GLY A 171 8.47 -1.80 -13.60
N PRO A 172 7.55 -1.09 -14.28
CA PRO A 172 7.16 0.24 -13.85
C PRO A 172 6.41 0.20 -12.52
N PRO A 173 6.49 1.24 -11.67
CA PRO A 173 5.74 1.31 -10.41
C PRO A 173 4.22 1.40 -10.62
N VAL A 174 3.78 1.83 -11.81
CA VAL A 174 2.38 1.89 -12.20
C VAL A 174 2.18 1.26 -13.58
N LYS A 175 1.22 0.35 -13.69
CA LYS A 175 0.84 -0.36 -14.92
C LYS A 175 -0.20 0.46 -15.69
N LEU A 176 0.26 1.32 -16.61
CA LEU A 176 -0.58 2.30 -17.32
C LEU A 176 -1.86 1.73 -17.97
N LYS A 177 -1.80 0.52 -18.53
CA LYS A 177 -2.97 -0.13 -19.12
C LYS A 177 -4.05 -0.41 -18.09
N GLU A 178 -3.65 -0.91 -16.93
CA GLU A 178 -4.57 -1.20 -15.82
C GLU A 178 -5.03 0.11 -15.14
N LEU A 179 -4.17 1.13 -15.05
CA LEU A 179 -4.56 2.45 -14.56
C LEU A 179 -5.69 3.06 -15.40
N LYS A 180 -5.55 3.05 -16.73
CA LYS A 180 -6.60 3.56 -17.64
C LYS A 180 -7.94 2.83 -17.45
N ARG A 181 -7.89 1.51 -17.19
CA ARG A 181 -9.08 0.71 -16.86
C ARG A 181 -9.69 1.10 -15.51
N ALA A 182 -8.86 1.25 -14.47
CA ALA A 182 -9.32 1.69 -13.14
C ALA A 182 -9.97 3.08 -13.19
N LEU A 183 -9.43 3.99 -14.02
CA LEU A 183 -10.01 5.31 -14.28
C LEU A 183 -11.27 5.26 -15.17
N LYS A 184 -11.65 4.10 -15.70
CA LYS A 184 -12.75 3.92 -16.68
C LYS A 184 -12.60 4.87 -17.87
N MET A 185 -11.37 4.99 -18.38
CA MET A 185 -11.10 5.78 -19.59
C MET A 185 -11.47 4.93 -20.81
N ASN A 186 -12.38 5.44 -21.65
CA ASN A 186 -12.70 4.80 -22.92
C ASN A 186 -11.47 4.84 -23.83
N SER A 187 -11.17 3.74 -24.51
CA SER A 187 -10.08 3.60 -25.49
C SER A 187 -10.19 4.54 -26.71
N LEU A 188 -11.20 5.41 -26.76
CA LEU A 188 -11.47 6.36 -27.83
C LEU A 188 -11.04 7.81 -27.50
N GLY A 189 -10.52 8.07 -26.29
CA GLY A 189 -9.86 9.33 -25.98
C GLY A 189 -8.38 9.25 -26.29
N SER A 190 -7.96 9.82 -27.42
CA SER A 190 -6.57 10.04 -27.83
C SER A 190 -5.70 10.52 -26.66
N CYS A 191 -5.03 9.58 -25.99
CA CYS A 191 -3.78 9.83 -25.32
C CYS A 191 -2.75 9.04 -26.12
N ALA A 192 -2.20 9.71 -27.14
CA ALA A 192 -1.04 9.26 -27.90
C ALA A 192 0.18 9.22 -26.97
N CYS A 193 0.20 8.27 -26.03
CA CYS A 193 1.38 7.88 -25.28
C CYS A 193 1.79 6.51 -25.80
N THR A 194 2.33 6.47 -27.01
CA THR A 194 3.19 5.38 -27.44
C THR A 194 4.55 5.67 -26.84
N LEU A 195 4.84 5.10 -25.67
CA LEU A 195 6.20 5.05 -25.17
C LEU A 195 6.91 3.90 -25.91
N MET A 196 7.88 4.27 -26.75
CA MET A 196 8.95 3.39 -27.23
C MET A 196 9.85 2.98 -26.06
#